data_AF-A0A0S8HU75-F1
#
_entry.id   AF-A0A0S8HU75-F1
#
_cell.length_a   1.000
_cell.length_b   1.000
_cell.length_c   1.000
_cell.angle_alpha   90.00
_cell.angle_beta   90.00
_cell.angle_gamma   90.00
#
_symmetry.space_group_name_H-M   'P 1'
#
loop_
_entity.id
_entity.type
_entity.pdbx_description
1 polymer ?
#
loop_
_entity_poly.entity_id
_entity_poly.type
_entity_poly.pdbx_seq_one_letter_code
_entity_poly.pdbx_strand_id
1 'polypeptide(L)'
;VGSFNITYKWVPVGRSKYRTVDWRTEFLFGHREGPTNINSKGFYTSLQNKLNAKYWLSGRIGYSELPYDNKQSEWDLTACLDFWQSEFVFIRFQYQYNIRNFDDNVILGYPGSYPNDSTFLIHFCWAMGPHKHEAY
;
A
#
# COMPACT_ATOMS: atom_id res chain seq x y z
N VAL A 1 -19.37 2.46 7.64
CA VAL A 1 -18.49 1.83 6.63
C VAL A 1 -18.33 0.37 7.02
N GLY A 2 -18.65 -0.57 6.12
CA GLY A 2 -18.40 -2.00 6.30
C GLY A 2 -17.16 -2.43 5.51
N SER A 3 -16.52 -3.52 5.90
CA SER A 3 -15.39 -4.09 5.17
C SER A 3 -15.38 -5.61 5.17
N PHE A 4 -14.69 -6.19 4.19
CA PHE A 4 -14.45 -7.62 4.06
C PHE A 4 -12.99 -7.86 3.67
N ASN A 5 -12.27 -8.63 4.48
CA ASN A 5 -10.82 -8.85 4.32
C ASN A 5 -10.49 -10.34 4.16
N ILE A 6 -9.57 -10.63 3.24
CA ILE A 6 -8.98 -11.95 3.03
C ILE A 6 -7.46 -11.81 3.15
N THR A 7 -6.83 -12.73 3.86
CA THR A 7 -5.38 -12.83 3.94
C THR A 7 -4.94 -14.27 3.77
N TYR A 8 -3.93 -14.48 2.95
CA TYR A 8 -3.32 -15.78 2.68
C TYR A 8 -1.81 -15.67 2.79
N LYS A 9 -1.21 -16.53 3.62
CA LYS A 9 0.22 -16.58 3.81
C LYS A 9 0.73 -17.99 3.56
N TRP A 10 1.67 -18.11 2.64
CA TRP A 10 2.31 -19.36 2.31
C TRP A 10 3.80 -19.30 2.63
N VAL A 11 4.25 -20.28 3.40
CA VAL A 11 5.65 -20.45 3.77
C VAL A 11 6.04 -21.90 3.54
N PRO A 12 6.95 -22.21 2.59
CA PRO A 12 7.44 -23.56 2.40
C PRO A 12 8.20 -24.06 3.64
N VAL A 13 7.95 -25.32 4.01
CA VAL A 13 8.56 -25.98 5.17
C VAL A 13 10.09 -25.93 5.07
N GLY A 14 10.75 -25.51 6.16
CA GLY A 14 12.20 -25.39 6.23
C GLY A 14 12.82 -24.29 5.34
N ARG A 15 12.00 -23.51 4.62
CA ARG A 15 12.46 -22.47 3.68
C ARG A 15 11.92 -21.07 4.00
N SER A 16 11.41 -20.84 5.20
CA SER A 16 10.93 -19.53 5.69
C SER A 16 11.99 -18.42 5.59
N LYS A 17 13.28 -18.77 5.70
CA LYS A 17 14.38 -17.82 5.51
C LYS A 17 14.51 -17.33 4.06
N TYR A 18 14.02 -18.09 3.08
CA TYR A 18 14.27 -17.84 1.65
C TYR A 18 13.02 -17.55 0.84
N ARG A 19 11.86 -18.05 1.25
CA ARG A 19 10.61 -17.92 0.50
C ARG A 19 9.43 -17.74 1.44
N THR A 20 8.62 -16.75 1.12
CA THR A 20 7.34 -16.44 1.76
C THR A 20 6.51 -15.71 0.72
N VAL A 21 5.25 -16.09 0.58
CA VAL A 21 4.26 -15.33 -0.19
C VAL A 21 3.16 -14.89 0.77
N ASP A 22 2.89 -13.60 0.80
CA ASP A 22 1.82 -12.99 1.61
C ASP A 22 0.90 -12.22 0.66
N TRP A 23 -0.37 -12.62 0.61
CA TRP A 23 -1.40 -11.99 -0.20
C TRP A 23 -2.50 -11.49 0.72
N ARG A 24 -2.88 -10.22 0.57
CA ARG A 24 -3.96 -9.60 1.34
C ARG A 24 -4.83 -8.76 0.42
N THR A 25 -6.14 -8.91 0.57
CA THR A 25 -7.13 -8.10 -0.14
C THR A 25 -8.25 -7.67 0.80
N GLU A 26 -8.71 -6.44 0.66
CA GLU A 26 -9.81 -5.88 1.46
C GLU A 26 -10.76 -5.11 0.56
N PHE A 27 -12.05 -5.30 0.78
CA PHE A 27 -13.15 -4.59 0.15
C PHE A 27 -13.81 -3.68 1.18
N LEU A 28 -14.12 -2.46 0.77
CA LEU A 28 -14.67 -1.39 1.60
C LEU A 28 -15.99 -0.93 1.01
N PHE A 29 -17.00 -0.74 1.87
CA PHE A 29 -18.32 -0.25 1.49
C PHE A 29 -18.71 0.90 2.42
N GLY A 30 -18.89 2.09 1.86
CA GLY A 30 -19.35 3.30 2.52
C GLY A 30 -20.80 3.60 2.21
N HIS A 31 -21.54 4.04 3.21
CA HIS A 31 -22.84 4.66 3.05
C HIS A 31 -22.79 6.01 3.74
N ARG A 32 -23.18 7.07 3.03
CA ARG A 32 -23.28 8.43 3.55
C ARG A 32 -24.71 8.92 3.34
N GLU A 33 -25.35 9.30 4.43
CA GLU A 33 -26.65 9.96 4.43
C GLU A 33 -26.47 11.47 4.25
N GLY A 34 -27.33 12.09 3.44
CA GLY A 34 -27.30 13.50 3.11
C GLY A 34 -28.51 13.91 2.28
N PRO A 35 -28.52 15.10 1.64
CA PRO A 35 -29.58 15.50 0.72
C PRO A 35 -29.80 14.46 -0.41
N THR A 36 -28.70 13.82 -0.82
CA THR A 36 -28.70 12.62 -1.67
C THR A 36 -27.88 11.56 -0.93
N ASN A 37 -28.41 10.34 -0.86
CA ASN A 37 -27.68 9.20 -0.29
C ASN A 37 -26.59 8.74 -1.26
N ILE A 38 -25.36 8.60 -0.76
CA ILE A 38 -24.21 8.21 -1.57
C ILE A 38 -23.63 6.92 -1.02
N ASN A 39 -23.54 5.92 -1.90
CA ASN A 39 -22.84 4.67 -1.65
C ASN A 39 -21.48 4.74 -2.33
N SER A 40 -20.41 4.53 -1.58
CA SER A 40 -19.05 4.43 -2.12
C SER A 40 -18.50 3.04 -1.89
N LYS A 41 -17.66 2.57 -2.81
CA LYS A 41 -16.90 1.32 -2.64
C LYS A 41 -15.42 1.53 -2.93
N GLY A 42 -14.62 0.63 -2.37
CA GLY A 42 -13.20 0.56 -2.66
C GLY A 42 -12.67 -0.82 -2.40
N PHE A 43 -11.48 -1.10 -2.92
CA PHE A 43 -10.73 -2.28 -2.55
C PHE A 43 -9.23 -2.02 -2.66
N TYR A 44 -8.44 -2.86 -2.00
CA TYR A 44 -7.05 -3.04 -2.38
C TYR A 44 -6.70 -4.52 -2.36
N THR A 45 -5.75 -4.90 -3.19
CA THR A 45 -5.08 -6.19 -3.13
C THR A 45 -3.57 -5.96 -3.15
N SER A 46 -2.87 -6.69 -2.32
CA SER A 46 -1.42 -6.58 -2.14
C SER A 46 -0.79 -7.96 -2.11
N LEU A 47 0.36 -8.08 -2.76
CA LEU A 47 1.17 -9.29 -2.81
C LEU A 47 2.58 -8.94 -2.38
N GLN A 48 3.12 -9.72 -1.45
CA GLN A 48 4.52 -9.63 -1.02
C GLN A 48 5.18 -11.00 -1.21
N ASN A 49 6.36 -10.99 -1.79
CA ASN A 49 7.13 -12.18 -2.08
C ASN A 49 8.57 -11.99 -1.60
N LYS A 50 8.99 -12.85 -0.67
CA LYS A 50 10.38 -12.98 -0.26
C LYS A 50 11.13 -13.80 -1.30
N LEU A 51 12.05 -13.15 -2.01
CA LEU A 51 12.83 -13.78 -3.08
C LEU A 51 14.02 -14.57 -2.53
N ASN A 52 14.64 -14.06 -1.45
CA ASN A 52 15.72 -14.71 -0.72
C ASN A 52 15.86 -14.10 0.70
N ALA A 53 16.98 -14.34 1.37
CA ALA A 53 17.21 -13.81 2.72
C ALA A 53 17.29 -12.27 2.81
N LYS A 54 17.54 -11.58 1.69
CA LYS A 54 17.78 -10.13 1.63
C LYS A 54 16.72 -9.35 0.87
N TYR A 55 16.10 -9.94 -0.15
CA TYR A 55 15.19 -9.23 -1.04
C TYR A 55 13.73 -9.59 -0.83
N TRP A 56 12.88 -8.56 -0.75
CA TRP A 56 11.44 -8.69 -0.88
C TRP A 56 10.94 -7.86 -2.03
N LEU A 57 10.05 -8.43 -2.83
CA LEU A 57 9.30 -7.74 -3.85
C LEU A 57 7.86 -7.64 -3.40
N SER A 58 7.26 -6.46 -3.50
CA SER A 58 5.86 -6.26 -3.18
C SER A 58 5.15 -5.40 -4.21
N GLY A 59 3.87 -5.65 -4.37
CA GLY A 59 3.00 -4.87 -5.23
C GLY A 59 1.64 -4.69 -4.58
N ARG A 60 1.01 -3.55 -4.82
CA ARG A 60 -0.36 -3.24 -4.40
C ARG A 60 -1.09 -2.58 -5.56
N ILE A 61 -2.33 -2.97 -5.75
CA ILE A 61 -3.29 -2.23 -6.56
C ILE A 61 -4.51 -1.89 -5.69
N GLY A 62 -4.96 -0.66 -5.78
CA GLY A 62 -6.10 -0.12 -5.06
C GLY A 62 -7.07 0.58 -6.00
N TYR A 63 -8.34 0.57 -5.59
CA TYR A 63 -9.40 1.36 -6.20
C TYR A 63 -10.25 1.96 -5.09
N SER A 64 -10.62 3.23 -5.19
CA SER A 64 -11.55 3.85 -4.25
C SER A 64 -12.41 4.88 -4.95
N GLU A 65 -13.72 4.84 -4.68
CA GLU A 65 -14.64 5.93 -5.00
C GLU A 65 -14.59 7.00 -3.90
N LEU A 66 -14.90 8.26 -4.25
CA LEU A 66 -15.00 9.32 -3.25
C LEU A 66 -16.29 9.16 -2.42
N PRO A 67 -16.23 9.33 -1.10
CA PRO A 67 -17.39 9.16 -0.21
C PRO A 67 -18.45 10.27 -0.34
N TYR A 68 -18.15 11.33 -1.09
CA TYR A 68 -19.03 12.46 -1.36
C TYR A 68 -19.44 12.57 -2.84
N ASP A 69 -18.81 11.83 -3.74
CA ASP A 69 -19.21 11.68 -5.14
C ASP A 69 -18.72 10.33 -5.68
N ASN A 70 -19.63 9.36 -5.78
CA ASN A 70 -19.29 8.01 -6.22
C ASN A 70 -19.06 7.89 -7.75
N LYS A 71 -19.18 8.97 -8.51
CA LYS A 71 -18.77 9.03 -9.92
C LYS A 71 -17.28 9.28 -10.07
N GLN A 72 -16.64 9.78 -9.02
CA GLN A 72 -15.22 10.08 -8.95
C GLN A 72 -14.49 8.97 -8.19
N SER A 73 -13.32 8.61 -8.70
CA SER A 73 -12.56 7.44 -8.25
C SER A 73 -11.05 7.59 -8.51
N GLU A 74 -10.28 6.81 -7.76
CA GLU A 74 -8.83 6.76 -7.83
C GLU A 74 -8.37 5.30 -7.91
N TRP A 75 -7.48 5.04 -8.86
CA TRP A 75 -6.67 3.83 -8.92
C TRP A 75 -5.28 4.14 -8.39
N ASP A 76 -4.79 3.28 -7.51
CA ASP A 76 -3.43 3.31 -6.97
C ASP A 76 -2.67 2.05 -7.42
N LEU A 77 -1.49 2.21 -8.01
CA LEU A 77 -0.60 1.12 -8.37
C LEU A 77 0.75 1.37 -7.70
N THR A 78 1.14 0.48 -6.80
CA THR A 78 2.41 0.56 -6.07
C THR A 78 3.25 -0.69 -6.33
N ALA A 79 4.53 -0.50 -6.63
CA ALA A 79 5.54 -1.55 -6.67
C ALA A 79 6.70 -1.19 -5.75
N CYS A 80 7.24 -2.17 -5.03
CA CYS A 80 8.23 -1.93 -4.00
C CYS A 80 9.26 -3.05 -3.92
N LEU A 81 10.54 -2.68 -3.85
CA LEU A 81 11.68 -3.56 -3.66
C LEU A 81 12.35 -3.22 -2.32
N ASP A 82 12.36 -4.18 -1.42
CA ASP A 82 13.07 -4.08 -0.16
C ASP A 82 14.37 -4.87 -0.22
N PHE A 83 15.41 -4.27 0.32
CA PHE A 83 16.73 -4.84 0.46
C PHE A 83 17.23 -4.75 1.89
N TRP A 84 17.49 -5.91 2.47
CA TRP A 84 18.14 -6.09 3.76
C TRP A 84 19.61 -6.39 3.52
N GLN A 85 20.48 -5.40 3.70
CA GLN A 85 21.93 -5.62 3.58
C GLN A 85 22.42 -6.50 4.72
N SER A 86 21.91 -6.25 5.92
CA SER A 86 22.09 -6.96 7.18
C SER A 86 20.82 -6.88 8.03
N GLU A 87 20.82 -7.47 9.21
CA GLU A 87 19.73 -7.35 10.19
C GLU A 87 19.56 -5.91 10.72
N PHE A 88 20.55 -5.05 10.48
CA PHE A 88 20.62 -3.68 10.97
C PHE A 88 20.39 -2.61 9.90
N VAL A 89 20.42 -2.99 8.62
CA VAL A 89 20.38 -2.03 7.50
C VAL A 89 19.32 -2.45 6.49
N PHE A 90 18.31 -1.59 6.36
CA PHE A 90 17.16 -1.77 5.48
C PHE A 90 17.04 -0.61 4.49
N ILE A 91 16.80 -0.95 3.22
CA ILE A 91 16.55 -0.01 2.14
C ILE A 91 15.28 -0.43 1.41
N ARG A 92 14.38 0.51 1.14
CA ARG A 92 13.18 0.31 0.33
C ARG A 92 13.14 1.29 -0.82
N PHE A 93 12.88 0.77 -2.01
CA PHE A 93 12.54 1.54 -3.20
C PHE A 93 11.07 1.30 -3.50
N GLN A 94 10.27 2.35 -3.53
CA GLN A 94 8.85 2.29 -3.83
C GLN A 94 8.53 3.22 -4.99
N TYR A 95 7.81 2.72 -5.97
CA TYR A 95 7.21 3.50 -7.03
C TYR A 95 5.69 3.38 -6.92
N GLN A 96 5.00 4.51 -7.00
CA GLN A 96 3.55 4.62 -6.93
C GLN A 96 3.04 5.44 -8.11
N TYR A 97 1.97 4.96 -8.73
CA TYR A 97 1.27 5.64 -9.81
C TYR A 97 -0.21 5.74 -9.48
N ASN A 98 -0.75 6.95 -9.50
CA ASN A 98 -2.15 7.21 -9.20
C ASN A 98 -2.88 7.73 -10.44
N ILE A 99 -4.01 7.13 -10.77
CA ILE A 99 -4.89 7.53 -11.88
C ILE A 99 -6.21 7.98 -11.27
N ARG A 100 -6.61 9.21 -11.56
CA ARG A 100 -7.79 9.85 -10.94
C ARG A 100 -8.73 10.33 -12.03
N ASN A 101 -10.03 10.15 -11.82
CA ASN A 101 -11.06 10.81 -12.62
C ASN A 101 -11.79 11.86 -11.79
N PHE A 102 -11.04 12.62 -10.99
CA PHE A 102 -11.60 13.69 -10.18
C PHE A 102 -11.90 14.89 -11.07
N ASP A 103 -13.13 15.37 -11.00
CA ASP A 103 -13.65 16.51 -11.76
C ASP A 103 -14.38 17.40 -10.77
N ASP A 104 -13.60 18.12 -9.97
CA ASP A 104 -14.13 18.93 -8.89
C ASP A 104 -13.45 20.30 -8.85
N ASN A 105 -14.09 21.26 -9.51
CA ASN A 105 -13.72 22.68 -9.47
C ASN A 105 -14.06 23.33 -8.11
N VAL A 106 -14.79 22.65 -7.22
CA VAL A 106 -15.40 23.21 -6.01
C VAL A 106 -14.64 22.81 -4.73
N ILE A 107 -14.05 21.61 -4.65
CA ILE A 107 -13.36 21.13 -3.42
C ILE A 107 -11.83 21.14 -3.53
N LEU A 108 -11.24 20.95 -4.71
CA LEU A 108 -9.78 20.77 -4.85
C LEU A 108 -9.03 21.99 -5.42
N GLY A 109 -9.73 23.09 -5.69
CA GLY A 109 -9.12 24.37 -6.09
C GLY A 109 -8.40 24.37 -7.45
N TYR A 110 -8.58 23.32 -8.26
CA TYR A 110 -7.98 23.17 -9.58
C TYR A 110 -9.06 23.17 -10.66
N PRO A 111 -9.03 24.08 -11.65
CA PRO A 111 -9.98 24.04 -12.76
C PRO A 111 -9.64 22.88 -13.71
N GLY A 112 -10.58 21.92 -13.85
CA GLY A 112 -10.47 20.79 -14.76
C GLY A 112 -10.14 19.44 -14.10
N SER A 113 -9.93 18.41 -14.93
CA SER A 113 -9.64 17.05 -14.46
C SER A 113 -8.32 16.99 -13.70
N TYR A 114 -8.33 16.39 -12.52
CA TYR A 114 -7.13 16.26 -11.69
C TYR A 114 -6.09 15.36 -12.39
N PRO A 115 -4.80 15.76 -12.42
CA PRO A 115 -3.80 14.99 -13.14
C PRO A 115 -3.49 13.66 -12.45
N ASN A 116 -3.04 12.69 -13.26
CA ASN A 116 -2.38 11.49 -12.75
C ASN A 116 -1.06 11.87 -12.07
N ASP A 117 -0.67 11.10 -11.06
CA ASP A 117 0.52 11.37 -10.25
C ASP A 117 1.48 10.18 -10.22
N SER A 118 2.78 10.47 -10.16
CA SER A 118 3.85 9.48 -9.99
C SER A 118 4.73 9.86 -8.82
N THR A 119 4.85 8.98 -7.84
CA THR A 119 5.71 9.18 -6.67
C THR A 119 6.78 8.09 -6.62
N PHE A 120 8.03 8.48 -6.43
CA PHE A 120 9.14 7.57 -6.13
C PHE A 120 9.70 7.86 -4.75
N LEU A 121 9.79 6.83 -3.90
CA LEU A 121 10.20 6.95 -2.51
C LEU A 121 11.38 6.01 -2.23
N ILE A 122 12.40 6.57 -1.59
CA ILE A 122 13.54 5.81 -1.05
C ILE A 122 13.46 5.92 0.47
N HIS A 123 13.32 4.79 1.15
CA HIS A 123 13.33 4.73 2.61
C HIS A 123 14.58 3.98 3.06
N PHE A 124 15.38 4.65 3.89
CA PHE A 124 16.59 4.10 4.50
C PHE A 124 16.43 4.02 6.00
N CYS A 125 16.68 2.85 6.59
CA CYS A 125 16.63 2.63 8.03
C CYS A 125 17.90 1.90 8.47
N TRP A 126 18.55 2.41 9.52
CA TRP A 126 19.65 1.74 10.20
C TRP A 126 19.36 1.63 11.69
N ALA A 127 19.78 0.53 12.30
CA ALA A 127 19.77 0.35 13.74
C ALA A 127 21.19 0.10 14.24
N MET A 128 21.62 0.79 15.30
CA MET A 128 22.82 0.41 16.03
C MET A 128 22.41 -0.59 17.11
N GLY A 129 23.06 -1.75 17.12
CA GLY A 129 22.74 -2.85 18.04
C GLY A 129 22.84 -2.45 19.51
N PRO A 130 22.25 -3.24 20.43
CA PRO A 130 22.32 -2.95 21.86
C PRO A 130 23.78 -2.87 22.31
N HIS A 131 24.14 -1.72 22.90
CA HIS A 131 25.43 -1.57 23.55
C HIS A 131 25.45 -2.45 24.80
N LYS A 132 26.42 -3.35 24.91
CA LYS A 132 26.66 -4.06 26.17
C LYS A 132 27.06 -3.04 27.23
N HIS A 133 26.19 -2.78 28.20
CA HIS A 133 26.66 -2.27 29.48
C HIS A 133 27.31 -3.43 30.21
N GLU A 134 28.63 -3.46 30.24
CA GLU A 134 29.34 -4.29 31.22
C GLU A 134 28.95 -3.76 32.61
N ALA A 135 28.27 -4.60 33.40
CA ALA A 135 28.03 -4.34 34.81
C ALA A 135 29.36 -4.56 35.53
N TYR A 136 29.95 -3.47 36.01
CA TYR A 136 31.12 -3.46 36.88
C TYR A 136 30.80 -4.07 38.25
#